data_AF-A0A7S2VTL3-F1
#
_entry.id   AF-A0A7S2VTL3-F1
#
_cell.length_a   1.000
_cell.length_b   1.000
_cell.length_c   1.000
_cell.angle_alpha   90.00
_cell.angle_beta   90.00
_cell.angle_gamma   90.00
#
_symmetry.space_group_name_H-M   'P 1'
#
loop_
_entity.id
_entity.type
_entity.pdbx_description
1 polymer ?
#
loop_
_entity_poly.entity_id
_entity_poly.type
_entity_poly.pdbx_seq_one_letter_code
_entity_poly.pdbx_strand_id
1 'polypeptide(L)'
;TRALRALRVESAEGGSASSVAWQVDAKFLLRKDRHVASPTFSLHLGPSGARASFKIAIYASDMGSFLKSGGRGHIQLKCAENIEASGPVSFCVYAGRDGEVGRASRLRGPFPHNFATNSVARAPKGEDLFDFRSAVDPASGTFEVGFDLAFIDA
;
A
#
# COMPACT_ATOMS: atom_id res chain seq x y z
N THR A 1 18.16 -8.77 -3.65
CA THR A 1 16.73 -8.51 -3.44
C THR A 1 16.24 -7.64 -4.58
N ARG A 2 15.48 -8.17 -5.55
CA ARG A 2 14.92 -7.37 -6.64
C ARG A 2 13.56 -7.94 -7.03
N ALA A 3 12.56 -7.72 -6.18
CA ALA A 3 11.19 -7.60 -6.66
C ALA A 3 11.11 -6.20 -7.27
N LEU A 4 11.46 -6.05 -8.55
CA LEU A 4 11.08 -4.85 -9.28
C LEU A 4 9.97 -5.25 -10.23
N ARG A 5 8.82 -4.61 -10.06
CA ARG A 5 7.89 -4.23 -11.13
C ARG A 5 7.03 -3.04 -10.68
N ALA A 6 6.32 -2.48 -11.65
CA ALA A 6 6.01 -1.07 -11.81
C ALA A 6 5.32 -0.41 -10.62
N LEU A 7 5.62 0.87 -10.43
CA LEU A 7 4.97 1.73 -9.46
C LEU A 7 4.24 2.84 -10.24
N ARG A 8 2.94 2.98 -9.99
CA ARG A 8 2.09 4.01 -10.58
C ARG A 8 1.62 4.93 -9.46
N VAL A 9 1.74 6.23 -9.69
CA VAL A 9 1.24 7.27 -8.77
C VAL A 9 0.39 8.21 -9.60
N GLU A 10 -0.83 8.42 -9.15
CA GLU A 10 -1.77 9.36 -9.77
C GLU A 10 -2.26 10.33 -8.71
N SER A 11 -2.47 11.58 -9.09
CA SER A 11 -3.00 12.60 -8.19
C SER A 11 -4.16 13.29 -8.89
N ALA A 12 -5.25 13.53 -8.16
CA ALA A 12 -6.36 14.31 -8.68
C ALA A 12 -5.92 15.76 -8.95
N GLU A 13 -6.56 16.42 -9.93
CA GLU A 13 -6.38 17.85 -10.14
C GLU A 13 -6.72 18.61 -8.86
N GLY A 14 -5.86 19.57 -8.46
CA GLY A 14 -6.00 20.29 -7.20
C GLY A 14 -5.48 19.54 -5.96
N GLY A 15 -4.98 18.30 -6.10
CA GLY A 15 -4.30 17.57 -5.04
C GLY A 15 -5.21 17.06 -3.91
N SER A 16 -6.52 16.96 -4.13
CA SER A 16 -7.52 16.50 -3.16
C SER A 16 -7.50 14.98 -2.90
N ALA A 17 -6.92 14.22 -3.82
CA ALA A 17 -6.75 12.78 -3.70
C ALA A 17 -5.48 12.30 -4.40
N SER A 18 -4.98 11.13 -4.00
CA SER A 18 -3.87 10.45 -4.67
C SER A 18 -4.06 8.94 -4.63
N SER A 19 -3.74 8.27 -5.73
CA SER A 19 -3.68 6.82 -5.82
C SER A 19 -2.23 6.38 -5.99
N VAL A 20 -1.88 5.25 -5.38
CA VAL A 20 -0.60 4.58 -5.64
C VAL A 20 -0.82 3.09 -5.77
N ALA A 21 -0.24 2.51 -6.81
CA ALA A 21 -0.32 1.09 -7.10
C ALA A 21 1.07 0.52 -7.40
N TRP A 22 1.38 -0.62 -6.81
CA TRP A 22 2.67 -1.28 -6.93
C TRP A 22 2.49 -2.75 -7.35
N GLN A 23 3.07 -3.09 -8.50
CA GLN A 23 3.11 -4.46 -9.01
C GLN A 23 4.29 -5.22 -8.42
N VAL A 24 4.02 -6.39 -7.83
CA VAL A 24 4.98 -7.18 -7.08
C VAL A 24 5.15 -8.57 -7.70
N ASP A 25 6.40 -9.03 -7.84
CA ASP A 25 6.72 -10.39 -8.30
C ASP A 25 6.33 -11.40 -7.21
N ALA A 26 5.39 -12.31 -7.49
CA ALA A 26 4.85 -13.24 -6.50
C ALA A 26 5.89 -14.25 -5.97
N LYS A 27 7.07 -14.38 -6.59
CA LYS A 27 8.11 -15.32 -6.15
C LYS A 27 8.58 -15.08 -4.72
N PHE A 28 8.47 -13.85 -4.18
CA PHE A 28 8.86 -13.61 -2.79
C PHE A 28 7.90 -14.30 -1.79
N LEU A 29 6.65 -14.59 -2.19
CA LEU A 29 5.66 -15.29 -1.35
C LEU A 29 6.04 -16.74 -1.04
N LEU A 30 7.00 -17.29 -1.80
CA LEU A 30 7.53 -18.65 -1.65
C LEU A 30 8.86 -18.67 -0.87
N ARG A 31 9.35 -17.51 -0.42
CA ARG A 31 10.67 -17.37 0.22
C ARG A 31 10.56 -17.18 1.73
N LYS A 32 11.71 -17.26 2.38
CA LYS A 32 11.87 -16.97 3.82
C LYS A 32 11.89 -15.46 4.13
N ASP A 33 11.61 -14.61 3.15
CA ASP A 33 11.47 -13.17 3.33
C ASP A 33 10.34 -12.84 4.32
N ARG A 34 10.60 -11.89 5.23
CA ARG A 34 9.60 -11.41 6.21
C ARG A 34 8.84 -10.18 5.72
N HIS A 35 9.44 -9.43 4.82
CA HIS A 35 8.82 -8.26 4.21
C HIS A 35 9.44 -7.98 2.83
N VAL A 36 8.73 -7.20 2.03
CA VAL A 36 9.22 -6.59 0.79
C VAL A 36 8.69 -5.16 0.71
N ALA A 37 9.47 -4.24 0.12
CA ALA A 37 9.09 -2.85 0.01
C ALA A 37 9.25 -2.33 -1.42
N SER A 38 8.40 -1.36 -1.79
CA SER A 38 8.46 -0.67 -3.07
C SER A 38 9.71 0.24 -3.16
N PRO A 39 10.06 0.70 -4.37
CA PRO A 39 10.83 1.93 -4.53
C PRO A 39 10.17 3.10 -3.77
N THR A 40 10.97 4.11 -3.43
CA THR A 40 10.46 5.36 -2.85
C THR A 40 9.66 6.13 -3.91
N PHE A 41 8.57 6.76 -3.51
CA PHE A 41 7.77 7.67 -4.34
C PHE A 41 7.26 8.86 -3.54
N SER A 42 6.72 9.88 -4.21
CA SER A 42 6.28 11.12 -3.56
C SER A 42 4.78 11.34 -3.72
N LEU A 43 4.07 11.44 -2.60
CA LEU A 43 2.65 11.81 -2.54
C LEU A 43 2.50 13.25 -2.05
N HIS A 44 1.42 13.91 -2.46
CA HIS A 44 0.98 15.16 -1.85
C HIS A 44 0.44 14.89 -0.44
N LEU A 45 0.51 15.89 0.45
CA LEU A 45 0.05 15.80 1.84
C LEU A 45 -0.81 16.97 2.27
N GLY A 46 -1.78 17.29 1.42
CA GLY A 46 -2.82 18.26 1.71
C GLY A 46 -2.77 19.48 0.78
N PRO A 47 -3.63 20.47 1.07
CA PRO A 47 -3.88 21.60 0.17
C PRO A 47 -2.65 22.50 -0.06
N SER A 48 -1.66 22.47 0.84
CA SER A 48 -0.43 23.26 0.72
C SER A 48 0.47 22.80 -0.44
N GLY A 49 0.18 21.65 -1.06
CA GLY A 49 0.99 21.07 -2.12
C GLY A 49 2.29 20.43 -1.64
N ALA A 50 2.54 20.39 -0.33
CA ALA A 50 3.69 19.72 0.25
C ALA A 50 3.73 18.25 -0.18
N ARG A 51 4.93 17.77 -0.53
CA ARG A 51 5.17 16.38 -0.91
C ARG A 51 6.08 15.73 0.12
N ALA A 52 5.81 14.48 0.45
CA ALA A 52 6.75 13.67 1.22
C ALA A 52 7.01 12.34 0.52
N SER A 53 8.12 11.72 0.90
CA SER A 53 8.56 10.43 0.42
C SER A 53 7.84 9.29 1.13
N PHE A 54 7.38 8.31 0.36
CA PHE A 54 6.64 7.15 0.82
C PHE A 54 7.21 5.85 0.26
N LYS A 55 6.88 4.76 0.95
CA LYS A 55 7.04 3.38 0.47
C LYS A 55 5.82 2.55 0.84
N ILE A 56 5.44 1.64 -0.06
CA ILE A 56 4.54 0.54 0.28
C ILE A 56 5.41 -0.61 0.80
N ALA A 57 5.02 -1.19 1.93
CA ALA A 57 5.69 -2.36 2.49
C ALA A 57 4.68 -3.47 2.78
N ILE A 58 4.99 -4.68 2.33
CA ILE A 58 4.21 -5.88 2.59
C ILE A 58 4.96 -6.70 3.63
N TYR A 59 4.29 -7.11 4.70
CA TYR A 59 4.84 -7.90 5.79
C TYR A 59 4.13 -9.25 5.91
N ALA A 60 4.89 -10.32 6.10
CA ALA A 60 4.33 -11.62 6.42
C ALA A 60 3.60 -11.57 7.78
N SER A 61 2.53 -12.36 7.91
CA SER A 61 1.84 -12.55 9.20
C SER A 61 2.68 -13.39 10.18
N ASP A 62 2.30 -13.33 11.47
CA ASP A 62 2.75 -14.21 12.56
C ASP A 62 4.27 -14.23 12.84
N MET A 63 4.94 -13.08 12.69
CA MET A 63 6.40 -12.90 12.91
C MET A 63 7.29 -13.87 12.11
N GLY A 64 6.70 -14.53 11.10
CA GLY A 64 7.35 -15.53 10.28
C GLY A 64 7.85 -14.97 8.95
N SER A 65 7.79 -15.83 7.94
CA SER A 65 8.10 -15.49 6.55
C SER A 65 6.88 -15.76 5.67
N PHE A 66 6.85 -15.21 4.46
CA PHE A 66 5.74 -15.48 3.53
C PHE A 66 5.58 -16.97 3.22
N LEU A 67 6.68 -17.72 3.16
CA LEU A 67 6.61 -19.18 3.05
C LEU A 67 5.82 -19.82 4.19
N LYS A 68 6.03 -19.40 5.45
CA LYS A 68 5.37 -19.97 6.63
C LYS A 68 3.94 -19.49 6.79
N SER A 69 3.65 -18.24 6.44
CA SER A 69 2.30 -17.68 6.55
C SER A 69 1.34 -18.15 5.45
N GLY A 70 1.83 -18.94 4.49
CA GLY A 70 1.06 -19.32 3.31
C GLY A 70 0.84 -18.14 2.36
N GLY A 71 1.75 -17.16 2.34
CA GLY A 71 1.64 -15.93 1.55
C GLY A 71 0.62 -14.93 2.10
N ARG A 72 0.19 -15.08 3.36
CA ARG A 72 -0.68 -14.12 4.04
C ARG A 72 0.12 -13.07 4.79
N GLY A 73 -0.41 -11.86 4.89
CA GLY A 73 0.29 -10.76 5.55
C GLY A 73 -0.51 -9.47 5.57
N HIS A 74 0.17 -8.36 5.83
CA HIS A 74 -0.45 -7.03 5.87
C HIS A 74 0.34 -6.03 5.04
N ILE A 75 -0.33 -4.96 4.62
CA ILE A 75 0.22 -3.91 3.77
C ILE A 75 0.32 -2.63 4.61
N GLN A 76 1.43 -1.91 4.47
CA GLN A 76 1.68 -0.63 5.12
C GLN A 76 2.07 0.43 4.07
N LEU A 77 1.53 1.64 4.21
CA LEU A 77 2.04 2.82 3.54
C LEU A 77 2.86 3.61 4.57
N LYS A 78 4.16 3.75 4.31
CA LYS A 78 5.11 4.36 5.23
C LYS A 78 5.57 5.70 4.69
N CYS A 79 5.40 6.76 5.46
CA CYS A 79 6.13 7.99 5.25
C CYS A 79 7.59 7.81 5.71
N ALA A 80 8.53 8.22 4.86
CA ALA A 80 9.96 8.16 5.12
C ALA A 80 10.51 9.47 5.73
N GLU A 81 9.64 10.44 6.00
CA GLU A 81 9.99 11.78 6.48
C GLU A 81 9.26 12.05 7.80
N ASN A 82 9.83 12.94 8.62
CA ASN A 82 9.12 13.48 9.77
C ASN A 82 8.34 14.71 9.31
N ILE A 83 7.04 14.55 9.13
CA ILE A 83 6.17 15.63 8.65
C ILE A 83 5.57 16.33 9.87
N GLU A 84 5.92 17.59 10.07
CA GLU A 84 5.39 18.38 11.20
C GLU A 84 3.94 18.83 10.96
N ALA A 85 3.53 18.93 9.69
CA ALA A 85 2.18 19.35 9.31
C ALA A 85 1.67 18.54 8.12
N SER A 86 0.79 17.57 8.39
CA SER A 86 -0.07 16.94 7.39
C SER A 86 -1.52 17.06 7.83
N GLY A 87 -2.42 17.37 6.89
CA GLY A 87 -3.86 17.27 7.14
C GLY A 87 -4.28 15.82 7.40
N PRO A 88 -5.41 15.61 8.10
CA PRO A 88 -5.99 14.27 8.21
C PRO A 88 -6.34 13.74 6.82
N VAL A 89 -6.08 12.45 6.61
CA VAL A 89 -6.44 11.74 5.39
C VAL A 89 -7.35 10.58 5.73
N SER A 90 -8.16 10.18 4.76
CA SER A 90 -8.71 8.84 4.72
C SER A 90 -7.97 8.02 3.67
N PHE A 91 -7.77 6.73 3.94
CA PHE A 91 -7.17 5.83 2.96
C PHE A 91 -7.95 4.54 2.80
N CYS A 92 -7.98 4.03 1.57
CA CYS A 92 -8.36 2.66 1.25
C CYS A 92 -7.12 1.87 0.85
N VAL A 93 -7.13 0.56 1.08
CA VAL A 93 -6.01 -0.35 0.74
C VAL A 93 -6.53 -1.62 0.08
N TYR A 94 -5.80 -2.16 -0.90
CA TYR A 94 -6.18 -3.39 -1.59
C TYR A 94 -4.98 -4.26 -1.98
N ALA A 95 -5.30 -5.52 -2.29
CA ALA A 95 -4.45 -6.43 -3.05
C ALA A 95 -5.30 -7.14 -4.11
N GLY A 96 -4.79 -7.25 -5.34
CA GLY A 96 -5.55 -7.85 -6.46
C GLY A 96 -4.68 -8.11 -7.68
N ARG A 97 -5.31 -8.52 -8.78
CA ARG A 97 -4.63 -8.67 -10.08
C ARG A 97 -4.58 -7.33 -10.80
N ASP A 98 -3.54 -7.13 -11.61
CA ASP A 98 -3.41 -5.92 -12.45
C ASP A 98 -4.58 -5.83 -13.43
N GLY A 99 -5.19 -4.65 -13.55
CA GLY A 99 -6.30 -4.38 -14.48
C GLY A 99 -7.60 -5.17 -14.23
N GLU A 100 -7.76 -5.84 -13.08
CA GLU A 100 -8.96 -6.63 -12.79
C GLU A 100 -10.19 -5.74 -12.59
N VAL A 101 -11.28 -6.06 -13.30
CA VAL A 101 -12.59 -5.44 -13.08
C VAL A 101 -13.05 -5.76 -11.65
N GLY A 102 -13.47 -4.73 -10.91
CA GLY A 102 -13.90 -4.90 -9.52
C GLY A 102 -12.83 -4.59 -8.47
N ARG A 103 -11.75 -3.87 -8.80
CA ARG A 103 -10.82 -3.30 -7.79
C ARG A 103 -11.56 -2.67 -6.61
N ALA A 104 -12.65 -1.94 -6.88
CA ALA A 104 -13.47 -1.30 -5.87
C ALA A 104 -14.02 -2.26 -4.80
N SER A 105 -14.36 -3.51 -5.15
CA SER A 105 -14.89 -4.49 -4.18
C SER A 105 -13.81 -5.13 -3.30
N ARG A 106 -12.53 -4.94 -3.62
CA ARG A 106 -11.38 -5.41 -2.84
C ARG A 106 -10.76 -4.32 -1.96
N LEU A 107 -11.16 -3.06 -2.14
CA LEU A 107 -10.74 -1.96 -1.27
C LEU A 107 -11.27 -2.19 0.14
N ARG A 108 -10.37 -2.10 1.11
CA ARG A 108 -10.70 -2.02 2.54
C ARG A 108 -10.52 -0.59 2.99
N GLY A 109 -11.46 -0.09 3.78
CA GLY A 109 -11.52 1.32 4.18
C GLY A 109 -12.81 1.99 3.68
N PRO A 110 -12.90 3.33 3.78
CA PRO A 110 -11.84 4.26 4.17
C PRO A 110 -11.46 4.17 5.66
N PHE A 111 -10.17 4.28 5.96
CA PHE A 111 -9.64 4.37 7.32
C PHE A 111 -9.03 5.75 7.57
N PRO A 112 -9.32 6.41 8.71
CA PRO A 112 -8.72 7.69 9.04
C PRO A 112 -7.24 7.54 9.40
N HIS A 113 -6.43 8.52 9.02
CA HIS A 113 -5.00 8.55 9.32
C HIS A 113 -4.45 9.98 9.36
N ASN A 114 -3.33 10.18 10.07
CA ASN A 114 -2.57 11.43 10.05
C ASN A 114 -1.07 11.14 10.15
N PHE A 115 -0.35 11.41 9.05
CA PHE A 115 1.08 11.11 8.92
C PHE A 115 1.98 11.94 9.84
N ALA A 116 1.50 13.08 10.35
CA ALA A 116 2.22 13.89 11.34
C ALA A 116 2.24 13.26 12.74
N THR A 117 1.26 12.41 13.05
CA THR A 117 1.16 11.72 14.36
C THR A 117 1.62 10.26 14.30
N ASN A 118 1.52 9.63 13.13
CA ASN A 118 1.95 8.26 12.90
C ASN A 118 2.41 8.13 11.45
N SER A 119 3.68 7.82 11.22
CA SER A 119 4.25 7.71 9.87
C SER A 119 3.81 6.46 9.09
N VAL A 120 3.00 5.58 9.68
CA VAL A 120 2.62 4.29 9.09
C VAL A 120 1.10 4.12 9.05
N ALA A 121 0.54 4.16 7.84
CA ALA A 121 -0.84 3.79 7.57
C ALA A 121 -0.96 2.28 7.33
N ARG A 122 -1.92 1.65 8.01
CA ARG A 122 -2.25 0.22 7.91
C ARG A 122 -3.72 0.06 8.28
N ALA A 123 -4.42 -0.85 7.61
CA ALA A 123 -5.77 -1.25 8.03
C ALA A 123 -5.78 -1.68 9.51
N PRO A 124 -6.90 -1.50 10.22
CA PRO A 124 -7.03 -1.90 11.62
C PRO A 124 -6.97 -3.41 11.79
N LYS A 125 -6.65 -3.86 13.00
CA LYS A 125 -6.59 -5.28 13.36
C LYS A 125 -7.90 -5.96 13.00
N GLY A 126 -7.82 -7.07 12.27
CA GLY A 126 -8.99 -7.83 11.80
C GLY A 126 -9.34 -7.53 10.34
N GLU A 127 -8.96 -6.37 9.83
CA GLU A 127 -9.11 -5.98 8.42
C GLU A 127 -7.76 -5.85 7.70
N ASP A 128 -6.66 -6.16 8.37
CA ASP A 128 -5.30 -5.97 7.92
C ASP A 128 -4.66 -7.20 7.30
N LEU A 129 -5.31 -8.36 7.39
CA LEU A 129 -4.80 -9.62 6.85
C LEU A 129 -5.25 -9.85 5.40
N PHE A 130 -4.30 -9.91 4.47
CA PHE A 130 -4.51 -10.19 3.05
C PHE A 130 -3.93 -11.58 2.71
N ASP A 131 -4.59 -12.27 1.78
CA ASP A 131 -4.03 -13.44 1.10
C ASP A 131 -3.46 -13.01 -0.26
N PHE A 132 -2.15 -12.79 -0.32
CA PHE A 132 -1.48 -12.34 -1.54
C PHE A 132 -1.42 -13.44 -2.61
N ARG A 133 -1.49 -14.72 -2.25
CA ARG A 133 -1.50 -15.82 -3.24
C ARG A 133 -2.78 -15.80 -4.04
N SER A 134 -3.91 -15.52 -3.39
CA SER A 134 -5.20 -15.38 -4.05
C SER A 134 -5.23 -14.22 -5.08
N ALA A 135 -4.38 -13.21 -4.89
CA ALA A 135 -4.25 -12.03 -5.74
C ALA A 135 -3.28 -12.22 -6.92
N VAL A 136 -2.53 -13.33 -6.97
CA VAL A 136 -1.58 -13.57 -8.06
C VAL A 136 -2.33 -13.78 -9.36
N ASP A 137 -1.94 -13.02 -10.37
CA ASP A 137 -2.27 -13.28 -11.76
C ASP A 137 -1.40 -14.46 -12.26
N PRO A 138 -2.00 -15.60 -12.65
CA PRO A 138 -1.26 -16.75 -13.14
C PRO A 138 -0.45 -16.48 -14.41
N ALA A 139 -0.87 -15.54 -15.25
CA ALA A 139 -0.21 -15.26 -16.52
C ALA A 139 1.11 -14.50 -16.31
N SER A 140 1.10 -13.46 -15.49
CA SER A 140 2.28 -12.65 -15.21
C SER A 140 3.13 -13.18 -14.04
N GLY A 141 2.55 -13.98 -13.14
CA GLY A 141 3.18 -14.35 -11.88
C GLY A 141 3.37 -13.14 -10.95
N THR A 142 2.51 -12.13 -11.07
CA THR A 142 2.54 -10.90 -10.27
C THR A 142 1.20 -10.63 -9.60
N PHE A 143 1.20 -9.73 -8.63
CA PHE A 143 -0.02 -9.15 -8.08
C PHE A 143 0.21 -7.67 -7.84
N GLU A 144 -0.87 -6.92 -7.64
CA GLU A 144 -0.85 -5.50 -7.32
C GLU A 144 -1.29 -5.27 -5.88
N VAL A 145 -0.63 -4.31 -5.22
CA VAL A 145 -1.11 -3.69 -3.99
C VAL A 145 -1.19 -2.20 -4.17
N GLY A 146 -2.13 -1.53 -3.50
CA GLY A 146 -2.24 -0.09 -3.63
C GLY A 146 -3.02 0.58 -2.51
N PHE A 147 -2.91 1.89 -2.51
CA PHE A 147 -3.59 2.80 -1.61
C PHE A 147 -4.29 3.89 -2.42
N ASP A 148 -5.52 4.21 -2.01
CA ASP A 148 -6.20 5.44 -2.42
C ASP A 148 -6.27 6.34 -1.20
N LEU A 149 -5.82 7.58 -1.33
CA LEU A 149 -5.83 8.60 -0.28
C LEU A 149 -6.74 9.75 -0.70
N ALA A 150 -7.56 10.20 0.23
CA ALA A 150 -8.35 11.43 0.10
C ALA A 150 -8.09 12.34 1.29
N PHE A 151 -7.81 13.61 1.03
CA PHE A 151 -7.68 14.61 2.08
C PHE A 151 -9.06 14.91 2.66
N ILE A 152 -9.14 14.96 3.97
CA ILE A 152 -10.35 15.38 4.67
C ILE A 152 -10.20 16.88 4.86
N ASP A 153 -11.03 17.66 4.16
CA ASP A 153 -11.14 19.10 4.41
C ASP A 153 -11.57 19.30 5.87
N ALA A 154 -10.79 20.09 6.61
CA ALA A 154 -11.06 20.43 8.00
C ALA A 154 -12.01 21.63 8.11
#